data_AF-A0A1I7APE5-F1
#
_entry.id   AF-A0A1I7APE5-F1
#
_cell.length_a   1.000
_cell.length_b   1.000
_cell.length_c   1.000
_cell.angle_alpha   90.00
_cell.angle_beta   90.00
_cell.angle_gamma   90.00
#
_symmetry.space_group_name_H-M   'P 1'
#
loop_
_entity.id
_entity.type
_entity.pdbx_description
1 polymer ?
#
loop_
_entity_poly.entity_id
_entity_poly.type
_entity_poly.pdbx_seq_one_letter_code
_entity_poly.pdbx_strand_id
1 'polypeptide(L)' 'MTLQTNRPPGGARWDDVETGDVVHLRRGSVEYAGRVDDRTADGAVVWVLSDGGRRQLFHVGDGFELSVAAPEGASHADN' A
#
# COMPACT_ATOMS: atom_id res chain seq x y z
N MET A 1 6.04 -26.23 15.97
CA MET A 1 4.77 -25.50 15.83
C MET A 1 4.97 -24.48 14.72
N THR A 2 4.45 -24.76 13.54
CA THR A 2 4.60 -23.91 12.34
C THR A 2 3.41 -22.95 12.31
N LEU A 3 3.63 -21.65 12.56
CA LEU A 3 2.58 -20.66 12.46
C LEU A 3 2.12 -20.56 11.01
N GLN A 4 0.86 -20.94 10.80
CA GLN A 4 0.18 -20.99 9.52
C GLN A 4 0.13 -19.60 8.89
N THR A 5 0.61 -19.53 7.66
CA THR A 5 0.45 -18.42 6.72
C THR A 5 -1.03 -18.22 6.39
N ASN A 6 -1.75 -17.47 7.22
CA ASN A 6 -3.09 -16.99 6.86
C ASN A 6 -2.95 -15.67 6.10
N ARG A 7 -2.42 -15.73 4.88
CA ARG A 7 -2.44 -14.60 3.95
C ARG A 7 -3.78 -14.65 3.19
N PRO A 8 -4.74 -13.74 3.46
CA PRO A 8 -5.95 -13.67 2.65
C PRO A 8 -5.57 -13.41 1.17
N PRO A 9 -6.23 -14.08 0.21
CA PRO A 9 -6.01 -13.85 -1.21
C PRO A 9 -6.80 -12.63 -1.66
N GLY A 10 -6.12 -11.61 -2.18
CA GLY A 10 -6.74 -10.47 -2.87
C GLY A 10 -6.61 -9.15 -2.12
N GLY A 11 -5.93 -8.18 -2.75
CA GLY A 11 -5.65 -6.85 -2.22
C GLY A 11 -4.18 -6.57 -2.46
N ALA A 12 -3.85 -5.53 -3.23
CA ALA A 12 -2.47 -5.26 -3.61
C ALA A 12 -1.59 -5.20 -2.37
N ARG A 13 -0.46 -5.87 -2.43
CA ARG A 13 0.32 -6.11 -1.24
C ARG A 13 0.98 -4.80 -0.85
N TRP A 14 0.69 -4.34 0.35
CA TRP A 14 1.52 -3.39 1.08
C TRP A 14 3.02 -3.77 1.07
N ASP A 15 3.33 -5.04 0.82
CA ASP A 15 4.68 -5.56 0.57
C ASP A 15 5.33 -4.98 -0.69
N ASP A 16 4.56 -4.78 -1.76
CA ASP A 16 4.98 -4.25 -3.08
C ASP A 16 5.12 -2.72 -3.08
N VAL A 17 4.75 -2.06 -1.97
CA VAL A 17 4.87 -0.63 -1.81
C VAL A 17 6.27 -0.24 -1.40
N GLU A 18 6.92 0.56 -2.24
CA GLU A 18 8.19 1.20 -1.91
C GLU A 18 7.99 2.66 -1.50
N THR A 19 8.97 3.17 -0.77
CA THR A 19 9.02 4.58 -0.43
C THR A 19 9.19 5.42 -1.69
N GLY A 20 8.25 6.33 -1.92
CA GLY A 20 8.19 7.13 -3.12
C GLY A 20 7.21 6.64 -4.18
N ASP A 21 6.55 5.49 -3.99
CA ASP A 21 5.49 5.05 -4.90
C ASP A 21 4.19 5.83 -4.73
N VAL A 22 3.45 5.97 -5.82
CA VAL A 22 2.11 6.54 -5.79
C VAL A 22 1.13 5.44 -5.46
N VAL A 23 0.44 5.59 -4.33
CA VAL A 23 -0.47 4.60 -3.79
C VAL A 23 -1.88 5.18 -3.67
N HIS A 24 -2.85 4.35 -4.03
CA HIS A 24 -4.26 4.60 -3.88
C HIS A 24 -4.79 3.67 -2.79
N LEU A 25 -5.22 4.25 -1.68
CA LEU A 25 -5.84 3.55 -0.57
C LEU A 25 -7.35 3.69 -0.66
N ARG A 26 -8.06 2.58 -0.55
CA ARG A 26 -9.51 2.54 -0.54
C ARG A 26 -10.02 1.79 0.69
N ARG A 27 -11.09 2.30 1.28
CA ARG A 27 -11.85 1.65 2.34
C ARG A 27 -13.32 1.98 2.19
N GLY A 28 -14.08 1.06 1.59
CA GLY A 28 -15.48 1.27 1.28
C GLY A 28 -15.69 2.47 0.36
N SER A 29 -16.24 3.55 0.91
CA SER A 29 -16.49 4.83 0.22
C SER A 29 -15.37 5.86 0.39
N VAL A 30 -14.36 5.57 1.20
CA VAL A 30 -13.21 6.47 1.40
C VAL A 30 -12.12 6.06 0.42
N GLU A 31 -11.75 6.99 -0.45
CA GLU A 31 -10.62 6.85 -1.37
C GLU A 31 -9.59 7.92 -1.05
N TYR A 32 -8.33 7.53 -1.02
CA TYR A 32 -7.22 8.40 -0.71
C TYR A 32 -6.06 8.09 -1.65
N ALA A 33 -5.55 9.12 -2.32
CA ALA A 33 -4.40 9.00 -3.20
C ALA A 33 -3.25 9.82 -2.62
N GLY A 34 -2.05 9.27 -2.68
CA GLY A 34 -0.85 9.98 -2.28
C GLY A 34 0.40 9.18 -2.56
N ARG A 35 1.54 9.77 -2.22
CA ARG A 35 2.86 9.16 -2.39
C ARG A 35 3.34 8.59 -1.06
N VAL A 36 3.93 7.41 -1.06
CA VAL A 36 4.52 6.83 0.14
C VAL A 36 5.74 7.68 0.53
N ASP A 37 5.70 8.22 1.74
CA ASP A 37 6.77 9.04 2.30
C ASP A 37 7.76 8.18 3.10
N ASP A 38 7.24 7.25 3.90
CA ASP A 38 8.02 6.31 4.70
C ASP A 38 7.20 5.05 5.03
N ARG A 39 7.85 3.95 5.42
CA ARG A 39 7.17 2.76 5.98
C ARG A 39 7.97 2.17 7.13
N THR A 40 7.26 1.65 8.12
CA THR A 40 7.88 0.88 9.20
C THR A 40 8.62 -0.34 8.66
N ALA A 41 9.69 -0.74 9.34
CA ALA A 41 10.48 -1.92 8.99
C ALA A 41 9.62 -3.20 8.94
N ASP A 42 8.63 -3.32 9.83
CA ASP A 42 7.68 -4.43 9.85
C ASP A 42 6.61 -4.35 8.75
N GLY A 43 6.55 -3.24 8.00
CA GLY A 43 5.54 -3.01 6.94
C GLY A 43 4.11 -2.87 7.45
N ALA A 44 3.90 -2.82 8.77
CA ALA A 44 2.57 -2.73 9.39
C ALA A 44 1.96 -1.32 9.29
N VAL A 45 2.83 -0.31 9.16
CA VAL A 45 2.47 1.11 9.07
C VAL A 45 3.20 1.75 7.90
N VAL A 46 2.44 2.53 7.11
CA VAL A 46 2.93 3.31 5.98
C VAL A 46 2.50 4.75 6.12
N TRP A 47 3.42 5.68 5.88
CA TRP A 47 3.16 7.11 5.77
C TRP A 47 2.93 7.47 4.31
N VAL A 48 1.80 8.11 4.03
CA VAL A 48 1.42 8.55 2.69
C VAL A 48 1.24 10.06 2.69
N LEU A 49 1.97 10.74 1.83
CA LEU A 49 1.89 12.17 1.56
C LEU A 49 0.83 12.43 0.48
N SER A 50 -0.26 13.07 0.85
CA SER A 50 -1.21 13.65 -0.11
C SER A 50 -0.57 14.75 -0.95
N ASP A 51 -1.10 14.95 -2.15
CA ASP A 51 -0.79 16.09 -3.03
C ASP A 51 -0.92 17.45 -2.31
N GLY A 52 -1.86 17.56 -1.36
CA GLY A 52 -2.01 18.74 -0.49
C GLY A 52 -0.96 18.92 0.61
N GLY A 53 0.14 18.18 0.59
CA GLY A 53 1.25 18.27 1.56
C GLY A 53 0.94 17.71 2.95
N ARG A 54 -0.14 16.94 3.08
CA ARG A 54 -0.53 16.29 4.34
C ARG A 54 -0.03 14.85 4.36
N ARG A 55 0.78 14.50 5.35
CA ARG A 55 1.15 13.11 5.62
C ARG A 55 0.07 12.42 6.47
N GLN A 56 -0.38 11.25 6.05
CA GLN A 56 -1.28 10.38 6.80
C GLN A 56 -0.63 9.03 7.05
N LEU A 57 -0.86 8.53 8.25
CA LEU A 57 -0.33 7.25 8.70
C LEU A 57 -1.44 6.21 8.54
N PHE A 58 -1.14 5.14 7.82
CA PHE A 58 -2.07 4.06 7.54
C PHE A 58 -1.54 2.75 8.10
N HIS A 59 -2.41 2.01 8.78
CA HIS A 59 -2.11 0.67 9.27
C HIS A 59 -2.63 -0.38 8.29
N VAL A 60 -1.80 -1.35 7.94
CA VAL A 60 -2.19 -2.50 7.09
C VAL A 60 -3.32 -3.32 7.72
N GLY A 61 -3.38 -3.34 9.05
CA GLY A 61 -4.43 -4.03 9.82
C GLY A 61 -5.77 -3.29 9.89
N ASP A 62 -5.88 -2.06 9.41
CA ASP A 62 -7.11 -1.26 9.49
C ASP A 62 -8.14 -1.66 8.41
N GLY A 63 -7.75 -2.55 7.49
CA GLY A 63 -8.58 -3.05 6.40
C GLY A 63 -8.66 -2.11 5.19
N PHE A 64 -7.66 -1.26 4.99
CA PHE A 64 -7.53 -0.52 3.74
C PHE A 64 -6.98 -1.43 2.65
N GLU A 65 -7.64 -1.39 1.50
CA GLU A 65 -7.11 -1.93 0.26
C GLU A 65 -6.15 -0.90 -0.32
N LEU A 66 -4.87 -1.24 -0.36
CA LEU A 66 -3.87 -0.43 -1.05
C LEU A 66 -3.71 -0.95 -2.46
N SER A 67 -3.61 -0.03 -3.42
CA SER A 67 -3.25 -0.30 -4.81
C SER A 67 -2.12 0.64 -5.20
N VAL A 68 -0.99 0.10 -5.64
CA VAL A 68 0.07 0.92 -6.25
C VAL A 68 -0.45 1.36 -7.62
N ALA A 69 -0.51 2.66 -7.85
CA ALA A 69 -0.72 3.17 -9.20
C ALA A 69 0.60 2.92 -9.93
N ALA A 70 0.68 1.76 -10.59
CA ALA A 70 1.86 1.40 -11.36
C ALA A 70 2.25 2.60 -12.24
N PRO A 71 3.52 3.04 -12.23
CA PRO A 71 3.95 3.98 -13.24
C PRO A 71 3.64 3.33 -14.58
N GLU A 72 3.08 4.08 -15.54
CA GLU A 72 2.61 3.60 -16.85
C GLU A 72 3.68 2.91 -17.75
N GLY A 73 4.78 2.37 -17.20
CA GLY A 73 5.88 1.73 -17.92
C GLY A 73 6.34 0.37 -17.39
N ALA A 74 5.66 -0.29 -16.45
CA ALA A 74 6.04 -1.64 -16.04
C ALA A 74 5.04 -2.67 -16.58
N SER A 75 5.21 -3.03 -17.85
CA SER A 75 4.69 -4.28 -18.39
C SER A 75 5.25 -5.43 -17.54
N HIS A 76 4.46 -5.96 -16.61
CA HIS A 76 4.72 -7.27 -16.03
C HIS A 76 4.32 -8.30 -17.10
N ALA A 77 5.22 -8.47 -18.07
CA ALA A 77 5.24 -9.58 -19.01
C ALA A 77 6.41 -10.48 -18.60
N ASP A 78 6.12 -11.56 -17.89
CA ASP A 78 6.93 -12.79 -17.75
C ASP A 78 6.19 -13.70 -16.75
N ASN A 79 5.89 -14.99 -16.92
CA ASN A 79 5.97 -15.98 -18.00
C ASN A 79 5.03 -17.12 -17.59
#